data_AF-A0A346M8Q1-F1
#
_entry.id   AF-A0A346M8Q1-F1
#
_cell.length_a   1.000
_cell.length_b   1.000
_cell.length_c   1.000
_cell.angle_alpha   90.00
_cell.angle_beta   90.00
_cell.angle_gamma   90.00
#
_symmetry.space_group_name_H-M   'P 1'
#
loop_
_entity.id
_entity.type
_entity.pdbx_description
1 polymer ?
#
loop_
_entity_poly.entity_id
_entity_poly.type
_entity_poly.pdbx_seq_one_letter_code
_entity_poly.pdbx_strand_id
1 'polypeptide(L)'
;QASFVGHPPGCAYPKLNFVEDSKVVLGDSKEGAFAYVHHLTLYDLEARGFVRPFCMAYISADEHKIMQQFQELSAEFSKASECLKTGNRKAFASELEKKLKDLDYTRTVLHNETEIQKKANDKGYYTTQAIEKANELASVEKSIIEHQDLLKQIRSYPYRKLKESDFHPYEPECALDQGGTGSAQDLAASDPAEPGEMHLYSRLPSYTPKLIKAKPAKCFDKKLKTLEELCDIYFFTQTLDQLHHIERTFRGDVCYLLTNQISRALLKQQNVT
;
A
#
# COMPACT_ATOMS: atom_id res chain seq x y z
N GLN A 1 -11.21 -19.58 -5.29
CA GLN A 1 -10.50 -20.57 -4.45
C GLN A 1 -9.01 -20.32 -4.62
N ALA A 2 -8.32 -19.78 -3.61
CA ALA A 2 -6.88 -19.55 -3.70
C ALA A 2 -6.15 -20.88 -3.53
N SER A 3 -5.48 -21.36 -4.58
CA SER A 3 -4.65 -22.56 -4.53
C SER A 3 -3.30 -22.23 -3.88
N PHE A 4 -3.00 -22.91 -2.79
CA PHE A 4 -1.68 -22.91 -2.17
C PHE A 4 -0.77 -23.85 -2.98
N VAL A 5 0.17 -23.30 -3.74
CA VAL A 5 1.23 -24.08 -4.41
C VAL A 5 2.46 -24.10 -3.50
N GLY A 6 3.00 -25.31 -3.30
CA GLY A 6 4.13 -25.60 -2.41
C GLY A 6 5.41 -24.82 -2.73
N HIS A 7 6.25 -24.68 -1.71
CA HIS A 7 7.37 -23.73 -1.65
C HIS A 7 8.66 -24.31 -2.23
N PRO A 8 9.47 -23.52 -2.96
CA PRO A 8 10.87 -23.84 -3.16
C PRO A 8 11.66 -23.58 -1.85
N PRO A 9 12.69 -24.38 -1.55
CA PRO A 9 13.54 -24.16 -0.37
C PRO A 9 14.26 -22.81 -0.50
N GLY A 10 14.04 -21.91 0.47
CA GLY A 10 14.70 -20.60 0.55
C GLY A 10 13.76 -19.37 0.61
N CYS A 11 12.44 -19.54 0.55
CA CYS A 11 11.48 -18.44 0.73
C CYS A 11 10.57 -18.72 1.94
N ALA A 12 10.60 -17.86 2.95
CA ALA A 12 9.90 -18.09 4.21
C ALA A 12 8.39 -17.78 4.16
N TYR A 13 7.92 -17.08 3.12
CA TYR A 13 6.51 -16.78 2.88
C TYR A 13 6.03 -17.24 1.49
N PRO A 14 4.75 -17.65 1.34
CA PRO A 14 4.14 -17.79 0.03
C PRO A 14 4.27 -16.49 -0.75
N LYS A 15 4.68 -16.58 -2.02
CA LYS A 15 4.74 -15.44 -2.93
C LYS A 15 3.37 -14.77 -2.97
N LEU A 16 3.33 -13.46 -2.75
CA LEU A 16 2.12 -12.66 -2.95
C LEU A 16 1.70 -12.80 -4.41
N ASN A 17 0.52 -13.39 -4.62
CA ASN A 17 -0.12 -13.42 -5.92
C ASN A 17 -0.79 -12.08 -6.14
N PHE A 18 -0.19 -11.24 -6.98
CA PHE A 18 -0.82 -10.03 -7.47
C PHE A 18 -1.86 -10.43 -8.52
N VAL A 19 -3.05 -10.77 -8.03
CA VAL A 19 -4.19 -11.15 -8.87
C VAL A 19 -4.79 -9.89 -9.48
N GLU A 20 -5.14 -9.96 -10.77
CA GLU A 20 -5.90 -8.88 -11.41
C GLU A 20 -7.29 -8.77 -10.78
N ASP A 21 -7.79 -7.53 -10.73
CA ASP A 21 -9.09 -7.25 -10.16
C ASP A 21 -10.21 -7.97 -10.94
N SER A 22 -11.24 -8.42 -10.24
CA SER A 22 -12.37 -9.13 -10.84
C SER A 22 -13.54 -8.19 -11.04
N LYS A 23 -14.07 -8.14 -12.26
CA LYS A 23 -15.15 -7.23 -12.67
C LYS A 23 -16.38 -8.05 -13.05
N VAL A 24 -17.52 -7.71 -12.48
CA VAL A 24 -18.79 -8.40 -12.75
C VAL A 24 -19.93 -7.39 -12.85
N VAL A 25 -20.94 -7.74 -13.64
CA VAL A 25 -22.22 -7.04 -13.62
C VAL A 25 -23.23 -7.97 -12.97
N LEU A 26 -23.90 -7.48 -11.94
CA LEU A 26 -24.94 -8.18 -11.20
C LEU A 26 -26.26 -7.44 -11.43
N GLY A 27 -27.37 -8.16 -11.40
CA GLY A 27 -28.69 -7.55 -11.56
C GLY A 27 -29.77 -8.35 -10.88
N ASP A 28 -30.69 -7.65 -10.24
CA ASP A 28 -31.97 -8.19 -9.81
C ASP A 28 -33.08 -7.47 -10.58
N SER A 29 -33.66 -8.18 -11.55
CA SER A 29 -34.75 -7.67 -12.39
C SER A 29 -36.04 -7.45 -11.61
N LYS A 30 -36.23 -8.09 -10.45
CA LYS A 30 -37.40 -7.88 -9.59
C LYS A 30 -37.27 -6.60 -8.79
N GLU A 31 -36.06 -6.29 -8.32
CA GLU A 31 -35.76 -5.05 -7.59
C GLU A 31 -35.47 -3.87 -8.52
N GLY A 32 -35.32 -4.12 -9.82
CA GLY A 32 -34.96 -3.10 -10.80
C GLY A 32 -33.60 -2.48 -10.49
N ALA A 33 -32.66 -3.28 -9.99
CA ALA A 33 -31.36 -2.82 -9.53
C ALA A 33 -30.25 -3.62 -10.22
N PHE A 34 -29.41 -2.90 -10.97
CA PHE A 34 -28.27 -3.45 -11.69
C PHE A 34 -27.00 -2.78 -11.20
N ALA A 35 -25.93 -3.56 -11.01
CA ALA A 35 -24.69 -3.10 -10.42
C ALA A 35 -23.49 -3.58 -11.22
N TYR A 36 -22.63 -2.66 -11.63
CA TYR A 36 -21.25 -2.97 -11.97
C TYR A 36 -20.43 -3.04 -10.69
N VAL A 37 -19.73 -4.15 -10.45
CA VAL A 37 -18.92 -4.37 -9.25
C VAL A 37 -17.48 -4.68 -9.63
N HIS A 38 -16.55 -3.91 -9.07
CA HIS A 38 -15.12 -4.06 -9.24
C HIS A 38 -14.50 -4.54 -7.93
N HIS A 39 -14.09 -5.81 -7.89
CA HIS A 39 -13.45 -6.43 -6.74
C HIS A 39 -11.94 -6.26 -6.80
N LEU A 40 -11.37 -5.73 -5.72
CA LEU A 40 -9.95 -5.49 -5.56
C LEU A 40 -9.46 -6.00 -4.21
N THR A 41 -8.14 -6.13 -4.08
CA THR A 41 -7.50 -6.57 -2.84
C THR A 41 -6.52 -5.51 -2.35
N LEU A 42 -6.59 -5.20 -1.05
CA LEU A 42 -5.66 -4.31 -0.36
C LEU A 42 -4.91 -5.06 0.73
N TYR A 43 -3.74 -4.55 1.11
CA TYR A 43 -2.85 -5.12 2.11
C TYR A 43 -3.02 -4.47 3.48
N ASP A 44 -3.00 -5.29 4.53
CA ASP A 44 -3.15 -4.86 5.92
C ASP A 44 -2.37 -5.79 6.85
N LEU A 45 -1.40 -5.27 7.61
CA LEU A 45 -0.58 -6.07 8.53
C LEU A 45 -1.40 -6.79 9.60
N GLU A 46 -2.59 -6.28 9.92
CA GLU A 46 -3.45 -6.85 10.95
C GLU A 46 -4.48 -7.83 10.39
N ALA A 47 -4.62 -7.91 9.06
CA ALA A 47 -5.49 -8.88 8.42
C ALA A 47 -4.83 -10.26 8.33
N ARG A 48 -5.66 -11.30 8.42
CA ARG A 48 -5.22 -12.68 8.20
C ARG A 48 -4.64 -12.83 6.80
N GLY A 49 -3.38 -13.24 6.71
CA GLY A 49 -2.68 -13.39 5.43
C GLY A 49 -2.34 -12.06 4.75
N PHE A 50 -2.36 -10.95 5.51
CA PHE A 50 -2.05 -9.59 5.08
C PHE A 50 -2.95 -9.02 3.99
N VAL A 51 -4.10 -9.64 3.73
CA VAL A 51 -4.94 -9.38 2.55
C VAL A 51 -6.38 -9.12 2.98
N ARG A 52 -6.98 -8.07 2.40
CA ARG A 52 -8.39 -7.70 2.60
C ARG A 52 -9.11 -7.51 1.26
N PRO A 53 -10.25 -8.19 1.05
CA PRO A 53 -11.08 -7.97 -0.13
C PRO A 53 -11.90 -6.68 0.05
N PHE A 54 -11.95 -5.87 -1.00
CA PHE A 54 -12.78 -4.68 -1.12
C PHE A 54 -13.50 -4.68 -2.46
N CYS A 55 -14.56 -3.90 -2.58
CA CYS A 55 -15.21 -3.65 -3.85
C CYS A 55 -15.64 -2.19 -3.97
N MET A 56 -15.67 -1.71 -5.22
CA MET A 56 -16.32 -0.47 -5.60
C MET A 56 -17.45 -0.83 -6.55
N ALA A 57 -18.61 -0.18 -6.42
CA ALA A 57 -19.78 -0.49 -7.23
C ALA A 57 -20.44 0.76 -7.80
N TYR A 58 -21.00 0.61 -9.00
CA TYR A 58 -21.88 1.58 -9.63
C TYR A 58 -23.25 0.94 -9.83
N ILE A 59 -24.31 1.58 -9.33
CA ILE A 59 -25.67 1.03 -9.30
C ILE A 59 -26.58 1.87 -10.21
N SER A 60 -27.40 1.22 -11.02
CA SER A 60 -28.35 1.81 -11.96
C SER A 60 -29.66 1.01 -11.95
N ALA A 61 -30.79 1.69 -12.19
CA ALA A 61 -32.07 1.02 -12.43
C ALA A 61 -32.22 0.49 -13.87
N ASP A 62 -31.31 0.89 -14.76
CA ASP A 62 -31.27 0.50 -16.16
C ASP A 62 -30.05 -0.39 -16.43
N GLU A 63 -30.30 -1.65 -16.81
CA GLU A 63 -29.28 -2.63 -17.19
C GLU A 63 -28.55 -2.22 -18.48
N HIS A 64 -29.29 -1.73 -19.48
CA HIS A 64 -28.74 -1.38 -20.79
C HIS A 64 -27.72 -0.25 -20.67
N LYS A 65 -27.96 0.69 -19.75
CA LYS A 65 -27.01 1.75 -19.43
C LYS A 65 -25.65 1.20 -18.99
N ILE A 66 -25.64 0.23 -18.07
CA ILE A 66 -24.39 -0.38 -17.59
C ILE A 66 -23.71 -1.15 -18.72
N MET A 67 -24.47 -1.91 -19.51
CA MET A 67 -23.91 -2.72 -20.60
C MET A 67 -23.31 -1.85 -21.72
N GLN A 68 -24.00 -0.78 -22.12
CA GLN A 68 -23.50 0.12 -23.17
C GLN A 68 -22.23 0.86 -22.76
N GLN A 69 -22.16 1.29 -21.50
CA GLN A 69 -21.02 2.04 -20.98
C GLN A 69 -19.97 1.17 -20.30
N PHE A 70 -20.09 -0.15 -20.37
CA PHE A 70 -19.23 -1.09 -19.63
C PHE A 70 -17.74 -0.83 -19.85
N GLN A 71 -17.33 -0.56 -21.09
CA GLN A 71 -15.92 -0.34 -21.41
C GLN A 71 -15.37 0.92 -20.73
N GLU A 72 -16.08 2.05 -20.84
CA GLU A 72 -15.67 3.32 -20.23
C GLU A 72 -15.72 3.24 -18.71
N LEU A 73 -16.81 2.68 -18.15
CA LEU A 73 -16.97 2.44 -16.71
C LEU A 73 -15.83 1.56 -16.16
N SER A 74 -15.53 0.46 -16.86
CA SER A 74 -14.47 -0.48 -16.49
C SER A 74 -13.08 0.16 -16.53
N ALA A 75 -12.82 1.04 -17.50
CA ALA A 75 -11.57 1.77 -17.61
C ALA A 75 -11.40 2.78 -16.46
N GLU A 76 -12.43 3.58 -16.18
CA GLU A 76 -12.37 4.59 -15.13
C GLU A 76 -12.30 3.98 -13.73
N PHE A 77 -13.07 2.92 -13.44
CA PHE A 77 -12.93 2.18 -12.18
C PHE A 77 -11.56 1.50 -12.06
N SER A 78 -10.96 1.04 -13.17
CA SER A 78 -9.58 0.54 -13.16
C SER A 78 -8.57 1.62 -12.75
N LYS A 79 -8.70 2.85 -13.24
CA LYS A 79 -7.86 3.97 -12.80
C LYS A 79 -8.00 4.21 -11.30
N ALA A 80 -9.22 4.26 -10.79
CA ALA A 80 -9.49 4.40 -9.36
C ALA A 80 -8.86 3.26 -8.54
N SER A 81 -9.05 2.00 -8.97
CA SER A 81 -8.51 0.83 -8.27
C SER A 81 -6.98 0.82 -8.24
N GLU A 82 -6.30 1.20 -9.33
CA GLU A 82 -4.84 1.25 -9.39
C GLU A 82 -4.27 2.39 -8.54
N CYS A 83 -4.94 3.55 -8.53
CA CYS A 83 -4.59 4.67 -7.63
C CYS A 83 -4.65 4.21 -6.17
N LEU A 84 -5.77 3.59 -5.77
CA LEU A 84 -5.98 3.10 -4.41
C LEU A 84 -4.98 2.00 -4.01
N LYS A 85 -4.75 1.02 -4.88
CA LYS A 85 -3.75 -0.04 -4.67
C LYS A 85 -2.34 0.54 -4.55
N THR A 86 -2.02 1.61 -5.28
CA THR A 86 -0.74 2.30 -5.17
C THR A 86 -0.58 2.97 -3.81
N GLY A 87 -1.58 3.73 -3.38
CA GLY A 87 -1.60 4.32 -2.03
C GLY A 87 -1.48 3.29 -0.92
N ASN A 88 -2.20 2.17 -1.06
CA ASN A 88 -2.14 1.08 -0.11
C ASN A 88 -0.77 0.39 -0.07
N ARG A 89 -0.16 0.08 -1.22
CA ARG A 89 1.20 -0.49 -1.27
C ARG A 89 2.22 0.41 -0.59
N LYS A 90 2.13 1.73 -0.81
CA LYS A 90 3.02 2.73 -0.17
C LYS A 90 2.85 2.73 1.35
N ALA A 91 1.62 2.82 1.84
CA ALA A 91 1.32 2.79 3.27
C ALA A 91 1.78 1.47 3.92
N PHE A 92 1.47 0.34 3.27
CA PHE A 92 1.86 -0.99 3.73
C PHE A 92 3.38 -1.19 3.80
N ALA A 93 4.13 -0.70 2.80
CA ALA A 93 5.60 -0.73 2.83
C ALA A 93 6.17 0.09 4.00
N SER A 94 5.63 1.29 4.25
CA SER A 94 6.06 2.12 5.38
C SER A 94 5.78 1.45 6.72
N GLU A 95 4.64 0.77 6.86
CA GLU A 95 4.33 0.00 8.07
C GLU A 95 5.24 -1.21 8.26
N LEU A 96 5.54 -1.93 7.17
CA LEU A 96 6.50 -3.04 7.19
C LEU A 96 7.88 -2.59 7.67
N GLU A 97 8.35 -1.43 7.21
CA GLU A 97 9.62 -0.87 7.66
C GLU A 97 9.61 -0.52 9.15
N LYS A 98 8.53 0.11 9.65
CA LYS A 98 8.36 0.38 11.08
C LYS A 98 8.35 -0.92 11.88
N LYS A 99 7.64 -1.93 11.39
CA LYS A 99 7.57 -3.25 12.02
C LYS A 99 8.93 -3.94 12.06
N LEU A 100 9.73 -3.83 11.00
CA LEU A 100 11.10 -4.35 10.96
C LEU A 100 11.99 -3.65 11.99
N LYS A 101 11.91 -2.33 12.11
CA LYS A 101 12.65 -1.57 13.15
C LYS A 101 12.29 -2.04 14.56
N ASP A 102 11.01 -2.27 14.84
CA ASP A 102 10.55 -2.81 16.12
C ASP A 102 11.10 -4.22 16.39
N LEU A 103 11.11 -5.07 15.37
CA LEU A 103 11.64 -6.43 15.49
C LEU A 103 13.16 -6.44 15.69
N ASP A 104 13.91 -5.61 14.97
CA ASP A 104 15.37 -5.48 15.13
C ASP A 104 15.74 -4.96 16.53
N TYR A 105 14.99 -3.97 17.03
CA TYR A 105 15.12 -3.49 18.41
C TYR A 105 14.83 -4.61 19.42
N THR A 106 13.75 -5.36 19.21
CA THR A 106 13.39 -6.51 20.07
C THR A 106 14.46 -7.59 20.06
N ARG A 107 15.02 -7.93 18.88
CA ARG A 107 16.15 -8.86 18.76
C ARG A 107 17.34 -8.41 19.61
N THR A 108 17.70 -7.13 19.53
CA THR A 108 18.83 -6.55 20.28
C THR A 108 18.60 -6.63 21.80
N VAL A 109 17.40 -6.31 22.26
CA VAL A 109 17.02 -6.39 23.68
C VAL A 109 17.10 -7.85 24.17
N LEU A 110 16.48 -8.79 23.46
CA LEU A 110 16.50 -10.22 23.82
C LEU A 110 17.91 -10.79 23.84
N HIS A 111 18.76 -10.40 22.88
CA HIS A 111 20.16 -10.82 22.85
C HIS A 111 20.93 -10.29 24.07
N ASN A 112 20.81 -8.99 24.39
CA ASN A 112 21.45 -8.39 25.55
C ASN A 112 21.00 -9.05 26.87
N GLU A 113 19.71 -9.31 27.02
CA GLU A 113 19.18 -9.99 28.20
C GLU A 113 19.70 -11.43 28.34
N THR A 114 19.85 -12.14 27.22
CA THR A 114 20.40 -13.50 27.18
C THR A 114 21.87 -13.49 27.62
N GLU A 115 22.64 -12.51 27.16
CA GLU A 115 24.06 -12.35 27.56
C GLU A 115 24.21 -11.99 29.04
N ILE A 116 23.33 -11.14 29.59
CA ILE A 116 23.31 -10.82 31.03
C ILE A 116 22.98 -12.07 31.86
N GLN A 117 22.01 -12.87 31.42
CA GLN A 117 21.65 -14.11 32.11
C GLN A 117 22.78 -15.15 32.09
N LYS A 118 23.51 -15.28 30.97
CA LYS A 118 24.69 -16.15 30.89
C LYS A 118 25.78 -15.75 31.89
N LYS A 119 26.00 -14.45 32.09
CA LYS A 119 27.02 -13.93 33.03
C LYS A 119 26.62 -14.07 34.50
N ALA A 120 25.32 -14.10 34.80
CA ALA A 120 24.81 -14.11 36.16
C ALA A 120 24.56 -15.53 36.74
N ASN A 121 24.55 -16.57 35.90
CA ASN A 121 24.09 -17.90 36.30
C ASN A 121 25.18 -18.96 36.15
N ASP A 122 25.79 -19.40 37.27
CA ASP A 122 26.75 -20.51 37.31
C ASP A 122 26.08 -21.89 37.10
N LYS A 123 24.75 -21.97 37.22
CA LYS A 123 23.97 -23.21 37.11
C LYS A 123 23.33 -23.37 35.72
N GLY A 124 24.15 -23.68 34.71
CA GLY A 124 23.76 -24.38 33.47
C GLY A 124 22.68 -23.77 32.56
N TYR A 125 22.83 -23.98 31.25
CA TYR A 125 22.00 -23.40 30.17
C TYR A 125 20.55 -23.94 30.05
N TYR A 126 20.03 -24.67 31.04
CA TYR A 126 18.78 -25.46 30.93
C TYR A 126 17.64 -24.98 31.83
N THR A 127 17.56 -23.68 32.12
CA THR A 127 16.37 -23.13 32.81
C THR A 127 15.23 -22.90 31.82
N THR A 128 13.98 -23.11 32.26
CA THR A 128 12.78 -22.86 31.44
C THR A 128 12.77 -21.45 30.86
N GLN A 129 13.20 -20.47 31.65
CA GLN A 129 13.30 -19.07 31.22
C GLN A 129 14.33 -18.84 30.11
N ALA A 130 15.47 -19.55 30.13
CA ALA A 130 16.46 -19.46 29.06
C ALA A 130 15.94 -20.09 27.76
N ILE A 131 15.20 -21.21 27.86
CA ILE A 131 14.57 -21.88 26.72
C ILE A 131 13.48 -20.99 26.10
N GLU A 132 12.62 -20.37 26.92
CA GLU A 132 11.59 -19.44 26.46
C GLU A 132 12.20 -18.24 25.71
N LYS A 133 13.25 -17.62 26.25
CA LYS A 133 13.94 -16.51 25.57
C LYS A 133 14.60 -16.91 24.26
N ALA A 134 15.22 -18.10 24.21
CA ALA A 134 15.79 -18.63 22.98
C ALA A 134 14.70 -18.86 21.91
N ASN A 135 13.55 -19.38 22.31
CA ASN A 135 12.40 -19.56 21.41
C ASN A 135 11.82 -18.21 20.93
N GLU A 136 11.72 -17.22 21.82
CA GLU A 136 11.29 -15.87 21.45
C GLU A 136 12.26 -15.23 20.46
N LEU A 137 13.56 -15.33 20.69
CA LEU A 137 14.58 -14.79 19.80
C LEU A 137 14.51 -15.45 18.41
N ALA A 138 14.42 -16.79 18.35
CA ALA A 138 14.26 -17.52 17.09
C ALA A 138 12.97 -17.13 16.36
N SER A 139 11.86 -16.91 17.09
CA SER A 139 10.61 -16.42 16.52
C SER A 139 10.74 -15.01 15.95
N VAL A 140 11.47 -14.12 16.62
CA VAL A 140 11.73 -12.75 16.15
C VAL A 140 12.60 -12.79 14.89
N GLU A 141 13.66 -13.59 14.87
CA GLU A 141 14.54 -13.75 13.70
C GLU A 141 13.78 -14.27 12.47
N LYS A 142 12.96 -15.31 12.68
CA LYS A 142 12.06 -15.83 11.64
C LYS A 142 11.15 -14.72 11.13
N SER A 143 10.48 -14.00 12.03
CA SER A 143 9.58 -12.88 11.67
C SER A 143 10.30 -11.79 10.90
N ILE A 144 11.58 -11.52 11.17
CA ILE A 144 12.34 -10.49 10.44
C ILE A 144 12.58 -10.91 9.00
N ILE A 145 13.05 -12.13 8.77
CA ILE A 145 13.28 -12.67 7.42
C ILE A 145 11.98 -12.63 6.62
N GLU A 146 10.90 -13.08 7.24
CA GLU A 146 9.56 -13.09 6.68
C GLU A 146 9.07 -11.69 6.24
N HIS A 147 9.20 -10.68 7.10
CA HIS A 147 8.76 -9.31 6.78
C HIS A 147 9.70 -8.62 5.79
N GLN A 148 10.99 -8.96 5.77
CA GLN A 148 11.95 -8.49 4.76
C GLN A 148 11.60 -9.02 3.37
N ASP A 149 11.30 -10.32 3.27
CA ASP A 149 10.86 -10.96 2.03
C ASP A 149 9.56 -10.32 1.52
N LEU A 150 8.61 -10.06 2.41
CA LEU A 150 7.35 -9.41 2.07
C LEU A 150 7.56 -7.97 1.58
N LEU A 151 8.40 -7.19 2.27
CA LEU A 151 8.75 -5.83 1.85
C LEU A 151 9.42 -5.82 0.47
N LYS A 152 10.32 -6.76 0.21
CA LYS A 152 10.97 -6.94 -1.09
C LYS A 152 9.94 -7.22 -2.19
N GLN A 153 8.98 -8.11 -1.92
CA GLN A 153 7.90 -8.42 -2.86
C GLN A 153 7.05 -7.19 -3.19
N ILE A 154 6.62 -6.43 -2.18
CA ILE A 154 5.80 -5.22 -2.35
C ILE A 154 6.55 -4.15 -3.15
N ARG A 155 7.83 -3.90 -2.84
CA ARG A 155 8.65 -2.91 -3.56
C ARG A 155 9.01 -3.33 -4.98
N SER A 156 9.13 -4.63 -5.24
CA SER A 156 9.42 -5.17 -6.57
C SER A 156 8.22 -5.13 -7.53
N TYR A 157 7.03 -4.77 -7.03
CA TYR A 157 5.84 -4.73 -7.86
C TYR A 157 5.99 -3.64 -8.93
N PRO A 158 5.99 -4.00 -10.21
CA PRO A 158 6.15 -3.00 -11.26
C PRO A 158 4.91 -2.10 -11.28
N TYR A 159 5.11 -0.79 -11.31
CA TYR A 159 4.10 0.24 -11.63
C TYR A 159 3.64 0.14 -13.11
N ARG A 160 3.44 -1.09 -13.59
CA ARG A 160 3.45 -1.48 -15.01
C ARG A 160 2.27 -0.93 -15.81
N LYS A 161 1.22 -0.41 -15.16
CA LYS A 161 0.02 0.10 -15.85
C LYS A 161 -0.21 1.61 -15.70
N LEU A 162 0.70 2.35 -15.04
CA LEU A 162 0.62 3.82 -14.92
C LEU A 162 1.50 4.55 -15.94
N LYS A 163 1.99 3.87 -16.97
CA LYS A 163 2.83 4.49 -18.02
C LYS A 163 2.01 5.03 -19.21
N GLU A 164 0.70 4.79 -19.23
CA GLU A 164 -0.21 5.12 -20.35
C GLU A 164 -1.32 6.12 -19.97
N SER A 165 -1.37 6.60 -18.73
CA SER A 165 -2.39 7.53 -18.25
C SER A 165 -1.74 8.80 -17.74
N ASP A 166 -2.41 9.96 -17.89
CA ASP A 166 -2.00 11.31 -17.43
C ASP A 166 -1.79 11.45 -15.90
N PHE A 167 -1.59 10.34 -15.19
CA PHE A 167 -1.19 10.33 -13.80
C PHE A 167 0.31 10.58 -13.72
N HIS A 168 0.69 11.72 -13.15
CA HIS A 168 2.08 11.98 -12.79
C HIS A 168 2.63 10.83 -11.94
N PRO A 169 3.68 10.12 -12.40
CA PRO A 169 4.42 9.21 -11.56
C PRO A 169 4.98 9.98 -10.37
N TYR A 170 4.78 9.44 -9.17
CA TYR A 170 5.59 9.84 -8.02
C TYR A 170 7.03 9.41 -8.31
N GLU A 171 7.92 10.37 -8.50
CA GLU A 171 9.37 10.16 -8.49
C GLU A 171 9.77 9.75 -7.06
N PRO A 172 10.34 8.56 -6.85
CA PRO A 172 10.89 8.19 -5.55
C PRO A 172 12.06 9.11 -5.23
N GLU A 173 11.97 9.89 -4.15
CA GLU A 173 13.13 10.59 -3.57
C GLU A 173 14.16 9.59 -3.01
N CYS A 174 14.88 8.90 -3.89
CA CYS A 174 15.96 7.97 -3.56
C CYS A 174 16.97 7.94 -4.72
N ALA A 175 17.47 9.09 -5.16
CA ALA A 175 18.55 9.14 -6.15
C ALA A 175 19.46 10.39 -6.08
N LEU A 176 19.52 11.09 -4.94
CA LEU A 176 20.49 12.18 -4.73
C LEU A 176 21.33 11.91 -3.48
N ASP A 177 22.08 10.80 -3.50
CA ASP A 177 23.25 10.70 -2.63
C ASP A 177 24.24 9.68 -3.22
N GLN A 178 24.84 10.04 -4.35
CA GLN A 178 26.06 9.42 -4.86
C GLN A 178 26.69 10.31 -5.92
N GLY A 179 27.64 11.14 -5.50
CA GLY A 179 28.53 11.84 -6.42
C GLY A 179 29.23 13.04 -5.78
N GLY A 180 30.49 12.87 -5.36
CA GLY A 180 31.38 14.01 -5.17
C GLY A 180 32.38 13.93 -4.01
N THR A 181 33.22 12.89 -3.97
CA THR A 181 34.47 12.96 -3.19
C THR A 181 35.47 13.85 -3.93
N GLY A 182 35.83 14.99 -3.32
CA GLY A 182 37.16 15.60 -3.42
C GLY A 182 37.37 16.75 -4.41
N SER A 183 37.51 17.98 -3.90
CA SER A 183 38.74 18.80 -4.05
C SER A 183 38.62 20.10 -3.25
N ALA A 184 39.65 20.44 -2.48
CA ALA A 184 39.77 21.64 -1.67
C ALA A 184 40.09 22.90 -2.50
N GLN A 185 39.58 24.07 -2.08
CA GLN A 185 40.32 25.34 -2.02
C GLN A 185 39.52 26.47 -1.33
N ASP A 186 40.02 26.81 -0.16
CA ASP A 186 40.12 28.06 0.61
C ASP A 186 39.69 29.47 0.08
N LEU A 187 39.20 30.25 1.07
CA LEU A 187 39.31 31.71 1.35
C LEU A 187 38.21 32.73 0.97
N ALA A 188 37.41 33.07 2.00
CA ALA A 188 37.11 34.40 2.58
C ALA A 188 36.59 35.58 1.72
N ALA A 189 35.37 36.07 2.03
CA ALA A 189 35.10 37.26 2.85
C ALA A 189 33.76 37.98 2.53
N SER A 190 33.06 38.40 3.59
CA SER A 190 32.12 39.55 3.71
C SER A 190 30.61 39.36 3.43
N ASP A 191 29.84 39.54 4.51
CA ASP A 191 28.38 39.67 4.69
C ASP A 191 27.87 41.10 4.33
N PRO A 192 26.58 41.50 4.53
CA PRO A 192 25.27 40.82 4.47
C PRO A 192 24.22 41.58 3.60
N ALA A 193 23.09 40.94 3.22
CA ALA A 193 21.73 41.58 3.20
C ALA A 193 20.62 40.66 2.64
N GLU A 194 19.61 40.42 3.50
CA GLU A 194 18.17 40.19 3.21
C GLU A 194 17.66 38.81 2.69
N PRO A 195 16.40 38.46 3.02
CA PRO A 195 16.08 37.25 3.76
C PRO A 195 15.66 36.08 2.86
N GLY A 196 16.51 35.05 2.82
CA GLY A 196 16.22 33.80 2.13
C GLY A 196 15.23 32.95 2.90
N GLU A 197 14.18 32.54 2.18
CA GLU A 197 13.13 31.63 2.58
C GLU A 197 13.67 30.45 3.41
N MET A 198 13.22 30.41 4.66
CA MET A 198 13.51 29.39 5.64
C MET A 198 13.14 28.03 5.05
N HIS A 199 14.16 27.26 4.68
CA HIS A 199 14.07 25.87 4.23
C HIS A 199 13.17 25.07 5.19
N LEU A 200 11.90 24.91 4.81
CA LEU A 200 10.95 24.00 5.42
C LEU A 200 11.23 22.58 4.94
N TYR A 201 12.44 22.07 5.19
CA TYR A 201 12.61 20.63 5.28
C TYR A 201 11.98 20.20 6.60
N SER A 202 10.70 19.86 6.53
CA SER A 202 10.02 19.12 7.58
C SER A 202 10.83 17.86 7.84
N ARG A 203 11.68 17.93 8.87
CA ARG A 203 12.37 16.79 9.48
C ARG A 203 11.27 15.77 9.75
N LEU A 204 11.18 14.71 8.95
CA LEU A 204 10.25 13.63 9.25
C LEU A 204 10.55 13.16 10.68
N PRO A 205 9.54 13.02 11.55
CA PRO A 205 9.77 12.53 12.90
C PRO A 205 10.44 11.15 12.80
N SER A 206 11.61 11.02 13.39
CA SER A 206 12.31 9.74 13.46
C SER A 206 11.46 8.76 14.26
N TYR A 207 11.00 7.70 13.60
CA TYR A 207 10.25 6.64 14.26
C TYR A 207 11.07 6.02 15.38
N THR A 208 10.57 6.08 16.61
CA THR A 208 11.19 5.41 17.77
C THR A 208 10.73 3.95 17.82
N PRO A 209 11.66 2.98 17.70
CA PRO A 209 11.32 1.55 17.76
C PRO A 209 10.71 1.15 19.10
N LYS A 210 9.80 0.19 19.06
CA LYS A 210 9.06 -0.31 20.23
C LYS A 210 9.40 -1.77 20.50
N LEU A 211 9.53 -2.12 21.79
CA LEU A 211 9.70 -3.51 22.19
C LEU A 211 8.42 -4.31 21.91
N ILE A 212 8.54 -5.37 21.12
CA ILE A 212 7.42 -6.28 20.85
C ILE A 212 7.49 -7.41 21.86
N LYS A 213 6.54 -7.45 22.79
CA LYS A 213 6.35 -8.64 23.64
C LYS A 213 5.76 -9.76 22.80
N ALA A 214 6.27 -10.99 22.95
CA ALA A 214 5.62 -12.17 22.44
C ALA A 214 4.20 -12.23 23.03
N LYS A 215 3.18 -11.96 22.20
CA LYS A 215 1.80 -11.99 22.66
C LYS A 215 1.38 -13.46 22.83
N PRO A 216 0.62 -13.80 23.89
CA PRO A 216 0.00 -15.12 23.97
C PRO A 216 -0.85 -15.34 22.72
N ALA A 217 -0.76 -16.56 22.18
CA ALA A 217 -1.41 -16.94 20.94
C ALA A 217 -2.90 -16.58 20.97
N LYS A 218 -3.36 -15.85 19.93
CA LYS A 218 -4.77 -15.52 19.62
C LYS A 218 -5.35 -14.31 20.38
N CYS A 219 -4.87 -13.10 20.06
CA CYS A 219 -5.66 -11.88 20.30
C CYS A 219 -6.49 -11.59 19.05
N PHE A 220 -7.74 -12.06 19.04
CA PHE A 220 -8.71 -11.79 17.96
C PHE A 220 -9.27 -10.36 18.00
N ASP A 221 -8.91 -9.55 19.01
CA ASP A 221 -9.49 -8.23 19.27
C ASP A 221 -8.75 -7.06 18.60
N LYS A 222 -7.86 -7.33 17.65
CA LYS A 222 -7.23 -6.24 16.91
C LYS A 222 -8.22 -5.62 15.93
N LYS A 223 -8.59 -4.36 16.20
CA LYS A 223 -9.41 -3.55 15.30
C LYS A 223 -8.70 -3.44 13.95
N LEU A 224 -9.37 -3.87 12.89
CA LEU A 224 -8.91 -3.67 11.52
C LEU A 224 -8.95 -2.19 11.15
N LYS A 225 -7.99 -1.76 10.34
CA LYS A 225 -7.91 -0.39 9.84
C LYS A 225 -9.11 -0.01 8.96
N THR A 226 -9.48 1.26 8.95
CA THR A 226 -10.42 1.82 7.96
C THR A 226 -9.76 1.86 6.58
N LEU A 227 -10.56 2.05 5.50
CA LEU A 227 -10.00 2.16 4.16
C LEU A 227 -9.03 3.35 4.01
N GLU A 228 -9.35 4.46 4.68
CA GLU A 228 -8.51 5.65 4.75
C GLU A 228 -7.18 5.34 5.44
N GLU A 229 -7.20 4.63 6.58
CA GLU A 229 -5.99 4.22 7.31
C GLU A 229 -5.12 3.21 6.55
N LEU A 230 -5.70 2.47 5.60
CA LEU A 230 -4.98 1.50 4.77
C LEU A 230 -4.17 2.15 3.65
N CYS A 231 -4.43 3.41 3.34
CA CYS A 231 -3.89 4.08 2.16
C CYS A 231 -3.14 5.35 2.55
N ASP A 232 -2.17 5.71 1.72
CA ASP A 232 -1.61 7.06 1.76
C ASP A 232 -2.71 8.08 1.40
N ILE A 233 -2.82 9.15 2.20
CA ILE A 233 -3.90 10.14 2.16
C ILE A 233 -4.04 10.76 0.77
N TYR A 234 -2.94 11.03 0.08
CA TYR A 234 -2.97 11.64 -1.25
C TYR A 234 -3.70 10.74 -2.26
N PHE A 235 -3.33 9.47 -2.31
CA PHE A 235 -3.92 8.49 -3.23
C PHE A 235 -5.37 8.15 -2.84
N PHE A 236 -5.67 8.14 -1.55
CA PHE A 236 -7.04 7.94 -1.07
C PHE A 236 -7.96 9.06 -1.56
N THR A 237 -7.57 10.32 -1.37
CA THR A 237 -8.34 11.49 -1.86
C THR A 237 -8.48 11.47 -3.37
N GLN A 238 -7.39 11.21 -4.10
CA GLN A 238 -7.43 11.11 -5.57
C GLN A 238 -8.38 10.00 -6.06
N THR A 239 -8.43 8.87 -5.35
CA THR A 239 -9.37 7.79 -5.66
C THR A 239 -10.82 8.26 -5.46
N LEU A 240 -11.11 8.96 -4.36
CA LEU A 240 -12.46 9.50 -4.11
C LEU A 240 -12.88 10.51 -5.18
N ASP A 241 -11.97 11.39 -5.59
CA ASP A 241 -12.23 12.35 -6.67
C ASP A 241 -12.53 11.65 -7.99
N GLN A 242 -11.78 10.58 -8.31
CA GLN A 242 -12.02 9.76 -9.49
C GLN A 242 -13.40 9.06 -9.42
N LEU A 243 -13.78 8.52 -8.26
CA LEU A 243 -15.11 7.90 -8.07
C LEU A 243 -16.24 8.92 -8.19
N HIS A 244 -16.04 10.14 -7.66
CA HIS A 244 -16.98 11.24 -7.86
C HIS A 244 -17.07 11.67 -9.34
N HIS A 245 -15.95 11.70 -10.05
CA HIS A 245 -15.95 11.99 -11.49
C HIS A 245 -16.74 10.93 -12.26
N ILE A 246 -16.55 9.66 -11.94
CA ILE A 246 -17.30 8.53 -12.52
C ILE A 246 -18.79 8.70 -12.26
N GLU A 247 -19.20 8.92 -11.01
CA GLU A 247 -20.62 9.11 -10.66
C GLU A 247 -21.24 10.22 -11.49
N ARG A 248 -20.57 11.38 -11.60
CA ARG A 248 -21.05 12.52 -12.38
C ARG A 248 -21.12 12.24 -13.88
N THR A 249 -20.09 11.60 -14.43
CA THR A 249 -20.01 11.30 -15.87
C THR A 249 -21.09 10.32 -16.30
N PHE A 250 -21.37 9.31 -15.48
CA PHE A 250 -22.42 8.34 -15.76
C PHE A 250 -23.77 8.71 -15.12
N ARG A 251 -23.95 9.96 -14.69
CA ARG A 251 -25.24 10.41 -14.15
C ARG A 251 -26.26 10.60 -15.28
N GLY A 252 -27.53 10.39 -14.97
CA GLY A 252 -28.64 10.54 -15.95
C GLY A 252 -29.04 9.23 -16.63
N ASP A 253 -29.91 9.34 -17.64
CA ASP A 253 -30.37 8.21 -18.44
C ASP A 253 -29.45 7.97 -19.66
N VAL A 254 -29.75 6.92 -20.43
CA VAL A 254 -28.98 6.56 -21.62
C VAL A 254 -28.98 7.69 -22.67
N CYS A 255 -30.12 8.35 -22.86
CA CYS A 255 -30.25 9.47 -23.79
C CYS A 255 -29.31 10.63 -23.44
N TYR A 256 -29.27 11.03 -22.18
CA TYR A 256 -28.38 12.07 -21.68
C TYR A 256 -26.90 11.72 -21.94
N LEU A 257 -26.50 10.48 -21.67
CA LEU A 257 -25.12 10.03 -21.89
C LEU A 257 -24.75 10.05 -23.38
N LEU A 258 -25.65 9.59 -24.26
CA LEU A 258 -25.44 9.61 -25.71
C LEU A 258 -25.32 11.05 -26.23
N THR A 259 -26.20 11.96 -25.79
CA THR A 259 -26.11 13.38 -26.18
C THR A 259 -24.79 14.00 -25.75
N ASN A 260 -24.33 13.71 -24.53
CA ASN A 260 -23.04 14.18 -24.04
C ASN A 260 -21.87 13.61 -24.86
N GLN A 261 -21.89 12.31 -25.20
CA GLN A 261 -20.86 11.69 -26.03
C GLN A 261 -20.79 12.34 -27.43
N ILE A 262 -21.94 12.54 -28.07
CA ILE A 262 -22.03 13.21 -29.37
C ILE A 262 -21.53 14.65 -29.28
N SER A 263 -21.95 15.40 -28.26
CA SER A 263 -21.52 16.79 -28.04
C SER A 263 -20.00 16.88 -27.87
N ARG A 264 -19.39 16.00 -27.04
CA ARG A 264 -17.94 15.92 -26.88
C ARG A 264 -17.22 15.57 -28.18
N ALA A 265 -17.75 14.66 -28.97
CA ALA A 265 -17.17 14.28 -30.27
C ALA A 265 -17.18 15.45 -31.26
N LEU A 266 -18.30 16.20 -31.35
CA LEU A 266 -18.43 17.38 -32.21
C LEU A 266 -17.47 18.50 -31.78
N LEU A 267 -17.36 18.78 -30.47
CA LEU A 267 -16.42 19.78 -29.94
C LEU A 267 -14.96 19.42 -30.27
N LYS A 268 -14.59 18.15 -30.16
CA LYS A 268 -13.24 17.69 -30.55
C LYS A 268 -12.95 17.93 -32.02
N GLN A 269 -13.94 17.74 -32.91
CA GLN A 269 -13.77 18.01 -34.35
C GLN A 269 -13.62 19.49 -34.65
N GLN A 270 -14.31 20.37 -33.90
CA GLN A 270 -14.19 21.82 -34.07
C GLN A 270 -12.83 22.38 -33.63
N ASN A 271 -12.20 21.81 -32.61
CA ASN A 271 -10.89 22.27 -32.11
C ASN A 271 -9.68 21.81 -32.96
N VAL A 272 -9.90 20.98 -33.99
CA VAL A 272 -8.85 20.49 -34.90
C VAL A 272 -8.75 21.36 -36.17
N THR A 273 -9.60 22.38 -36.30
CA THR A 273 -9.59 23.36 -37.41
C THR A 273 -9.01 24.68 -36.95
#